data_AF-A0A929KFM7-F1
#
_entry.id   AF-A0A929KFM7-F1
#
_cell.length_a   1.000
_cell.length_b   1.000
_cell.length_c   1.000
_cell.angle_alpha   90.00
_cell.angle_beta   90.00
_cell.angle_gamma   90.00
#
_symmetry.space_group_name_H-M   'P 1'
#
loop_
_entity.id
_entity.type
_entity.pdbx_description
1 polymer ?
#
loop_
_entity_poly.entity_id
_entity_poly.type
_entity_poly.pdbx_seq_one_letter_code
_entity_poly.pdbx_strand_id
1 'polypeptide(L)'
;MIKNFLVFIFGLTFLCCFDDQIKVVERMSAILIEPGYYISENDSTFEFKNHRFLVKTKEFFDENGMITRVAIRKSEGYLEFSKAEFSKLKDFLYDHGFSKSLKASIIDEHSIRLNTKSFDVKYIDRQEKKIFYTLGSKKNVLYCLIYK
;
A
#
# COMPACT_ATOMS: atom_id res chain seq x y z
N MET A 1 1.77 35.76 52.05
CA MET A 1 1.27 36.32 50.77
C MET A 1 2.20 35.84 49.66
N ILE A 2 1.98 34.62 49.15
CA ILE A 2 2.67 34.08 47.97
C ILE A 2 1.57 33.70 46.99
N LYS A 3 1.38 34.58 46.00
CA LYS A 3 0.42 34.47 44.91
C LYS A 3 1.00 33.53 43.85
N ASN A 4 0.19 32.56 43.46
CA ASN A 4 0.09 32.01 42.11
C ASN A 4 1.39 31.58 41.42
N PHE A 5 1.81 30.34 41.66
CA PHE A 5 2.67 29.60 40.75
C PHE A 5 1.97 28.27 40.39
N LEU A 6 0.80 28.38 39.76
CA LEU A 6 -0.01 27.23 39.35
C LEU A 6 -0.60 27.49 37.96
N VAL A 7 0.27 27.84 37.02
CA VAL A 7 -0.04 27.92 35.59
C VAL A 7 1.22 27.43 34.87
N PHE A 8 1.05 26.59 33.84
CA PHE A 8 2.06 25.84 33.08
C PHE A 8 2.35 24.38 33.49
N ILE A 9 1.31 23.59 33.78
CA ILE A 9 1.33 22.14 33.48
C ILE A 9 0.12 21.81 32.57
N PHE A 10 -0.07 22.60 31.52
CA PHE A 10 -1.20 22.46 30.58
C PHE A 10 -0.80 22.73 29.12
N GLY A 11 0.48 22.61 28.79
CA GLY A 11 1.03 22.91 27.46
C GLY A 11 1.82 21.77 26.83
N LEU A 12 1.66 20.54 27.31
CA LEU A 12 2.32 19.35 26.77
C LEU A 12 1.33 18.19 26.62
N THR A 13 0.10 18.47 26.18
CA THR A 13 -0.64 17.45 25.43
C THR A 13 0.10 17.27 24.11
N PHE A 14 1.16 16.45 24.18
CA PHE A 14 1.66 15.70 23.05
C PHE A 14 0.44 15.14 22.33
N LEU A 15 0.10 15.74 21.18
CA LEU A 15 -0.55 15.02 20.11
C LEU A 15 0.44 13.94 19.69
N CYS A 16 0.56 12.87 20.49
CA CYS A 16 1.08 11.62 20.03
C CYS A 16 0.07 11.14 18.99
N CYS A 17 0.27 11.57 17.74
CA CYS A 17 -0.24 10.86 16.58
C CYS A 17 0.41 9.47 16.65
N PHE A 18 -0.26 8.56 17.35
CA PHE A 18 0.12 7.16 17.37
C PHE A 18 -0.25 6.60 16.01
N ASP A 19 0.72 6.62 15.11
CA ASP A 19 0.68 5.89 13.86
C ASP A 19 0.37 4.42 14.16
N ASP A 20 -0.80 3.93 13.76
CA ASP A 20 -1.19 2.53 13.95
C ASP A 20 -0.42 1.68 12.94
N GLN A 21 0.64 1.02 13.39
CA GLN A 21 1.48 0.18 12.53
C GLN A 21 0.70 -1.05 12.09
N ILE A 22 0.64 -1.26 10.77
CA ILE A 22 -0.04 -2.41 10.17
C ILE A 22 0.95 -3.35 9.52
N LYS A 23 0.66 -4.65 9.60
CA LYS A 23 1.44 -5.69 8.92
C LYS A 23 0.87 -5.92 7.53
N VAL A 24 1.50 -5.35 6.51
CA VAL A 24 1.10 -5.58 5.11
C VAL A 24 1.50 -6.98 4.70
N VAL A 25 0.57 -7.72 4.09
CA VAL A 25 0.83 -9.06 3.52
C VAL A 25 0.87 -9.03 2.00
N GLU A 26 0.12 -8.11 1.38
CA GLU A 26 0.06 -7.95 -0.06
C GLU A 26 -0.13 -6.48 -0.43
N ARG A 27 0.55 -6.05 -1.49
CA ARG A 27 0.29 -4.78 -2.18
C ARG A 27 0.02 -5.05 -3.65
N MET A 28 -1.08 -4.51 -4.16
CA MET A 28 -1.42 -4.55 -5.57
C MET A 28 -1.33 -3.16 -6.18
N SER A 29 -0.82 -3.07 -7.41
CA SER A 29 -1.05 -1.92 -8.28
C SER A 29 -2.05 -2.31 -9.36
N ALA A 30 -3.00 -1.43 -9.67
CA ALA A 30 -3.98 -1.68 -10.69
C ALA A 30 -4.31 -0.43 -11.49
N ILE A 31 -4.69 -0.64 -12.75
CA ILE A 31 -5.10 0.43 -13.67
C ILE A 31 -6.60 0.36 -13.91
N LEU A 32 -7.24 1.52 -14.07
CA LEU A 32 -8.64 1.59 -14.47
C LEU A 32 -8.84 0.85 -15.79
N ILE A 33 -9.89 0.01 -15.86
CA ILE A 33 -10.31 -0.66 -17.08
C ILE A 33 -11.25 0.27 -17.83
N GLU A 34 -10.77 0.79 -18.96
CA GLU A 34 -11.59 1.62 -19.85
C GLU A 34 -12.60 0.76 -20.64
N PRO A 35 -13.74 1.33 -21.07
CA PRO A 35 -14.70 0.63 -21.91
C PRO A 35 -14.05 0.02 -23.17
N GLY A 36 -14.42 -1.22 -23.50
CA GLY A 36 -13.89 -1.94 -24.67
C GLY A 36 -12.56 -2.67 -24.44
N TYR A 37 -11.99 -2.59 -23.23
CA TYR A 37 -10.80 -3.37 -22.88
C TYR A 37 -11.16 -4.85 -22.63
N TYR A 38 -10.51 -5.76 -23.34
CA TYR A 38 -10.67 -7.19 -23.14
C TYR A 38 -9.89 -7.66 -21.91
N ILE A 39 -10.57 -8.39 -21.02
CA ILE A 39 -10.00 -8.98 -19.80
C ILE A 39 -9.87 -10.48 -20.06
N SER A 40 -8.65 -11.02 -19.92
CA SER A 40 -8.41 -12.45 -20.01
C SER A 40 -8.94 -13.15 -18.75
N GLU A 41 -9.30 -14.44 -18.84
CA GLU A 41 -9.72 -15.24 -17.67
C GLU A 41 -8.64 -15.30 -16.59
N ASN A 42 -7.37 -15.18 -16.99
CA ASN A 42 -6.22 -15.18 -16.07
C ASN A 42 -5.96 -13.81 -15.42
N ASP A 43 -6.71 -12.77 -15.77
CA ASP A 43 -6.51 -11.43 -15.23
C ASP A 43 -7.12 -11.30 -13.84
N SER A 44 -6.31 -10.79 -12.90
CA SER A 44 -6.83 -10.39 -11.61
C SER A 44 -7.43 -8.99 -11.72
N THR A 45 -8.66 -8.84 -11.26
CA THR A 45 -9.34 -7.54 -11.20
C THR A 45 -9.94 -7.32 -9.81
N PHE A 46 -10.16 -6.06 -9.45
CA PHE A 46 -10.98 -5.70 -8.30
C PHE A 46 -11.87 -4.51 -8.63
N GLU A 47 -12.95 -4.38 -7.88
CA GLU A 47 -13.87 -3.25 -8.00
C GLU A 47 -13.60 -2.20 -6.94
N PHE A 48 -13.65 -0.94 -7.33
CA PHE A 48 -13.57 0.20 -6.44
C PHE A 48 -14.49 1.32 -6.92
N LYS A 49 -15.46 1.71 -6.09
CA LYS A 49 -16.46 2.74 -6.42
C LYS A 49 -17.09 2.56 -7.81
N ASN A 50 -17.63 1.36 -8.08
CA ASN A 50 -18.27 0.97 -9.36
C ASN A 50 -17.35 0.99 -10.59
N HIS A 51 -16.04 1.08 -10.41
CA HIS A 51 -15.07 0.96 -11.48
C HIS A 51 -14.26 -0.33 -11.30
N ARG A 52 -14.02 -1.03 -12.41
CA ARG A 52 -13.16 -2.22 -12.43
C ARG A 52 -11.72 -1.80 -12.69
N PHE A 53 -10.80 -2.39 -11.93
CA PHE A 53 -9.38 -2.16 -12.06
C PHE A 53 -8.66 -3.46 -12.41
N LEU A 54 -7.74 -3.41 -13.36
CA LEU A 54 -6.89 -4.52 -13.77
C LEU A 54 -5.57 -4.49 -13.00
N VAL A 55 -5.31 -5.54 -12.22
CA VAL A 55 -4.10 -5.65 -11.41
C VAL A 55 -2.90 -5.82 -12.33
N LYS A 56 -1.92 -4.92 -12.20
CA LYS A 56 -0.66 -4.97 -12.96
C LYS A 56 0.44 -5.69 -12.21
N THR A 57 0.53 -5.45 -10.91
CA THR A 57 1.53 -6.09 -10.05
C THR A 57 0.92 -6.53 -8.74
N LYS A 58 1.48 -7.59 -8.16
CA LYS A 58 1.27 -8.01 -6.78
C LYS A 58 2.63 -8.15 -6.11
N GLU A 59 2.74 -7.63 -4.90
CA GLU A 59 3.93 -7.73 -4.04
C GLU A 59 3.51 -8.39 -2.74
N PHE A 60 4.21 -9.43 -2.32
CA PHE A 60 3.91 -10.18 -1.09
C PHE A 60 5.02 -9.98 -0.08
N PHE A 61 4.65 -9.82 1.19
CA PHE A 61 5.57 -9.47 2.27
C PHE A 61 5.52 -10.48 3.42
N ASP A 62 6.66 -10.69 4.07
CA ASP A 62 6.74 -11.46 5.32
C ASP A 62 6.37 -10.61 6.54
N GLU A 63 6.41 -11.22 7.73
CA GLU A 63 6.08 -10.56 8.99
C GLU A 63 7.02 -9.39 9.36
N ASN A 64 8.21 -9.33 8.74
CA ASN A 64 9.17 -8.24 8.90
C ASN A 64 8.98 -7.15 7.84
N GLY A 65 7.96 -7.27 6.98
CA GLY A 65 7.69 -6.37 5.87
C GLY A 65 8.68 -6.53 4.72
N MET A 66 9.44 -7.63 4.64
CA MET A 66 10.37 -7.88 3.54
C MET A 66 9.65 -8.55 2.39
N ILE A 67 9.95 -8.14 1.15
CA ILE A 67 9.33 -8.73 -0.02
C ILE A 67 9.78 -10.18 -0.22
N THR A 68 8.82 -11.09 -0.41
CA THR A 68 9.04 -12.54 -0.55
C THR A 68 8.67 -13.07 -1.92
N ARG A 69 7.73 -12.42 -2.60
CA ARG A 69 7.26 -12.80 -3.93
C ARG A 69 6.70 -11.59 -4.66
N VAL A 70 6.81 -11.60 -5.99
CA VAL A 70 6.14 -10.63 -6.87
C VAL A 70 5.43 -11.36 -8.00
N ALA A 71 4.36 -10.76 -8.51
CA ALA A 71 3.67 -11.20 -9.71
C ALA A 71 3.51 -10.00 -10.65
N ILE A 72 3.90 -10.17 -11.92
CA ILE A 72 3.84 -9.12 -12.94
C ILE A 72 2.92 -9.58 -14.07
N ARG A 73 1.88 -8.81 -14.35
CA ARG A 73 0.98 -9.11 -15.47
C ARG A 73 1.72 -9.03 -16.81
N LYS A 74 1.57 -10.06 -17.63
CA LYS A 74 1.97 -10.17 -19.04
C LYS A 74 0.73 -10.41 -19.91
N SER A 75 0.91 -10.75 -21.19
CA SER A 75 -0.20 -11.04 -22.11
C SER A 75 -0.89 -12.36 -21.77
N GLU A 76 -0.13 -13.37 -21.34
CA GLU A 76 -0.60 -14.74 -21.13
C GLU A 76 -1.07 -15.00 -19.68
N GLY A 77 -0.82 -14.07 -18.76
CA GLY A 77 -1.12 -14.22 -17.34
C GLY A 77 -0.14 -13.46 -16.46
N TYR A 78 0.11 -13.94 -15.24
CA TYR A 78 1.10 -13.35 -14.34
C TYR A 78 2.39 -14.15 -14.36
N LEU A 79 3.50 -13.43 -14.54
CA LEU A 79 4.83 -13.97 -14.32
C LEU A 79 5.18 -13.77 -12.84
N GLU A 80 5.34 -14.88 -12.12
CA GLU A 80 5.65 -14.87 -10.69
C GLU A 80 7.13 -15.10 -10.45
N PHE A 81 7.69 -14.39 -9.46
CA PHE A 81 9.05 -14.58 -9.00
C PHE A 81 9.08 -14.63 -7.48
N SER A 82 9.60 -15.72 -6.94
CA SER A 82 9.99 -15.83 -5.53
C SER A 82 11.26 -15.02 -5.24
N LYS A 83 11.50 -14.73 -3.97
CA LYS A 83 12.74 -14.11 -3.50
C LYS A 83 13.98 -14.87 -3.92
N ALA A 84 13.94 -16.20 -3.94
CA ALA A 84 15.07 -17.01 -4.36
C ALA A 84 15.40 -16.81 -5.85
N GLU A 85 14.39 -16.53 -6.68
CA GLU A 85 14.57 -16.31 -8.12
C GLU A 85 15.02 -14.89 -8.40
N PHE A 86 14.29 -13.88 -7.91
CA PHE A 86 14.64 -12.49 -8.22
C PHE A 86 15.92 -12.02 -7.54
N SER A 87 16.35 -12.62 -6.42
CA SER A 87 17.62 -12.24 -5.78
C SER A 87 18.85 -12.65 -6.59
N LYS A 88 18.70 -13.57 -7.56
CA LYS A 88 19.77 -13.96 -8.49
C LYS A 88 19.97 -12.92 -9.61
N LEU A 89 18.97 -12.08 -9.83
CA LEU A 89 18.96 -11.06 -10.86
C LEU A 89 19.41 -9.73 -10.24
N LYS A 90 20.48 -9.16 -10.78
CA LYS A 90 20.99 -7.88 -10.32
C LYS A 90 19.92 -6.80 -10.52
N ASP A 91 19.73 -5.96 -9.51
CA ASP A 91 18.83 -4.79 -9.52
C ASP A 91 17.34 -5.07 -9.89
N PHE A 92 16.90 -6.33 -9.92
CA PHE A 92 15.57 -6.72 -10.38
C PHE A 92 14.41 -5.94 -9.74
N LEU A 93 14.45 -5.77 -8.41
CA LEU A 93 13.40 -5.03 -7.69
C LEU A 93 13.36 -3.56 -8.11
N TYR A 94 14.53 -2.94 -8.30
CA TYR A 94 14.64 -1.55 -8.74
C TYR A 94 14.13 -1.38 -10.17
N ASP A 95 14.55 -2.26 -11.08
CA ASP A 95 14.18 -2.21 -12.50
C ASP A 95 12.67 -2.37 -12.72
N HIS A 96 12.00 -3.10 -11.83
CA HIS A 96 10.55 -3.28 -11.87
C HIS A 96 9.77 -2.36 -10.91
N GLY A 97 10.45 -1.44 -10.22
CA GLY A 97 9.82 -0.46 -9.33
C GLY A 97 9.27 -1.04 -8.01
N PHE A 98 9.74 -2.20 -7.59
CA PHE A 98 9.36 -2.85 -6.34
C PHE A 98 10.16 -2.35 -5.14
N SER A 99 9.51 -2.36 -3.97
CA SER A 99 10.16 -2.00 -2.72
C SER A 99 10.74 -3.27 -2.06
N LYS A 100 12.02 -3.24 -1.68
CA LYS A 100 12.66 -4.36 -0.95
C LYS A 100 11.96 -4.67 0.38
N SER A 101 11.44 -3.63 1.02
CA SER A 101 10.64 -3.73 2.24
C SER A 101 9.54 -2.67 2.26
N LEU A 102 8.52 -2.95 3.05
CA LEU A 102 7.36 -2.10 3.24
C LEU A 102 7.00 -2.05 4.72
N LYS A 103 7.24 -0.90 5.34
CA LYS A 103 6.63 -0.53 6.63
C LYS A 103 5.40 0.31 6.35
N ALA A 104 4.31 0.06 7.04
CA ALA A 104 3.08 0.83 6.86
C ALA A 104 2.46 1.20 8.20
N SER A 105 1.92 2.41 8.26
CA SER A 105 1.05 2.84 9.37
C SER A 105 -0.15 3.62 8.84
N ILE A 106 -1.27 3.46 9.51
CA ILE A 106 -2.44 4.32 9.33
C ILE A 106 -2.21 5.55 10.22
N ILE A 107 -2.13 6.73 9.60
CA ILE A 107 -2.01 8.00 10.33
C ILE A 107 -3.40 8.44 10.77
N ASP A 108 -4.34 8.44 9.82
CA ASP A 108 -5.75 8.80 10.00
C ASP A 108 -6.61 8.15 8.90
N GLU A 109 -7.90 8.50 8.79
CA GLU A 109 -8.82 7.93 7.80
C GLU A 109 -8.53 8.35 6.35
N HIS A 110 -7.69 9.36 6.16
CA HIS A 110 -7.36 9.97 4.86
C HIS A 110 -5.88 9.82 4.50
N SER A 111 -5.05 9.31 5.41
CA SER A 111 -3.60 9.31 5.25
C SER A 111 -2.98 8.00 5.75
N ILE A 112 -2.12 7.41 4.92
CA ILE A 112 -1.23 6.33 5.33
C ILE A 112 0.22 6.73 5.15
N ARG A 113 1.09 6.19 5.99
CA ARG A 113 2.54 6.28 5.82
C ARG A 113 3.05 4.95 5.29
N LEU A 114 3.77 4.98 4.17
CA LEU A 114 4.50 3.83 3.65
C LEU A 114 5.99 4.17 3.64
N ASN A 115 6.76 3.40 4.40
CA ASN A 115 8.15 3.69 4.73
C ASN A 115 8.27 5.10 5.32
N THR A 116 8.87 6.05 4.61
CA THR A 116 9.07 7.44 5.05
C THR A 116 8.14 8.44 4.37
N LYS A 117 7.21 7.99 3.52
CA LYS A 117 6.34 8.86 2.72
C LYS A 117 4.87 8.69 3.11
N SER A 118 4.14 9.79 3.16
CA SER A 118 2.69 9.79 3.37
C SER A 118 1.93 9.83 2.05
N PHE A 119 0.78 9.17 2.01
CA PHE A 119 -0.07 9.05 0.83
C PHE A 119 -1.55 9.22 1.19
N ASP A 120 -2.28 9.85 0.27
CA ASP A 120 -3.72 10.02 0.38
C ASP A 120 -4.44 8.68 0.22
N VAL A 121 -5.24 8.36 1.23
CA VAL A 121 -6.15 7.23 1.25
C VAL A 121 -7.44 7.60 0.55
N LYS A 122 -7.90 6.71 -0.32
CA LYS A 122 -9.19 6.82 -1.00
C LYS A 122 -10.30 6.09 -0.25
N TYR A 123 -9.95 5.03 0.47
CA TYR A 123 -10.87 4.25 1.31
C TYR A 123 -10.10 3.26 2.20
N ILE A 124 -10.63 3.01 3.41
CA ILE A 124 -10.16 1.95 4.31
C ILE A 124 -11.34 1.00 4.56
N ASP A 125 -11.18 -0.25 4.15
CA ASP A 125 -12.05 -1.34 4.53
C ASP A 125 -11.44 -2.08 5.73
N ARG A 126 -11.91 -1.76 6.93
CA ARG A 126 -11.39 -2.37 8.17
C ARG A 126 -11.86 -3.80 8.39
N GLN A 127 -12.94 -4.22 7.72
CA GLN A 127 -13.48 -5.58 7.79
C GLN A 127 -12.64 -6.52 6.94
N GLU A 128 -12.39 -6.14 5.69
CA GLU A 128 -11.59 -6.89 4.73
C GLU A 128 -10.08 -6.63 4.87
N LYS A 129 -9.69 -5.73 5.79
CA LYS A 129 -8.31 -5.28 6.01
C LYS A 129 -7.65 -4.77 4.71
N LYS A 130 -8.38 -3.93 3.97
CA LYS A 130 -7.93 -3.34 2.71
C LYS A 130 -7.78 -1.83 2.83
N ILE A 131 -6.73 -1.28 2.24
CA ILE A 131 -6.53 0.17 2.12
C ILE A 131 -6.31 0.51 0.65
N PHE A 132 -7.18 1.35 0.11
CA PHE A 132 -7.08 1.86 -1.25
C PHE A 132 -6.46 3.26 -1.23
N TYR A 133 -5.42 3.48 -2.02
CA TYR A 133 -4.65 4.74 -2.03
C TYR A 133 -4.02 5.01 -3.38
N THR A 134 -3.50 6.23 -3.59
CA THR A 134 -2.86 6.64 -4.86
C THR A 134 -1.43 7.11 -4.63
N LEU A 135 -0.50 6.68 -5.49
CA LEU A 135 0.86 7.23 -5.54
C LEU A 135 0.88 8.42 -6.52
N GLY A 136 0.95 9.64 -5.97
CA GLY A 136 1.00 10.88 -6.76
C GLY A 136 -0.32 11.21 -7.46
N SER A 137 -0.26 11.97 -8.55
CA SER A 137 -1.43 12.53 -9.26
C SER A 137 -1.97 11.66 -10.40
N LYS A 138 -1.49 10.42 -10.56
CA LYS A 138 -1.94 9.52 -11.64
C LYS A 138 -3.36 9.02 -11.34
N LYS A 139 -4.36 9.69 -11.93
CA LYS A 139 -5.80 9.40 -11.71
C LYS A 139 -6.22 7.97 -12.07
N ASN A 140 -5.49 7.30 -12.95
CA ASN A 140 -5.88 5.99 -13.48
C ASN A 140 -5.18 4.81 -12.79
N VAL A 141 -4.38 5.07 -11.74
CA VAL A 141 -3.67 4.02 -10.99
C VAL A 141 -4.17 4.01 -9.55
N LEU A 142 -4.66 2.87 -9.11
CA LEU A 142 -5.06 2.64 -7.72
C LEU A 142 -4.18 1.54 -7.13
N TYR A 143 -3.77 1.76 -5.89
CA TYR A 143 -3.06 0.77 -5.11
C TYR A 143 -3.98 0.23 -4.03
N CYS A 144 -3.86 -1.07 -3.74
CA CYS A 144 -4.56 -1.74 -2.66
C CYS A 144 -3.54 -2.42 -1.76
N LEU A 145 -3.54 -2.11 -0.46
CA LEU A 145 -2.83 -2.87 0.57
C LEU A 145 -3.80 -3.82 1.24
N ILE A 146 -3.33 -5.04 1.49
CA ILE A 146 -3.99 -6.01 2.37
C ILE A 146 -3.11 -6.15 3.62
N TYR A 147 -3.71 -6.05 4.80
CA TYR A 147 -2.98 -6.11 6.07
C TYR A 147 -3.60 -7.11 7.07
N LYS A 148 -2.86 -7.41 8.13
CA LYS A 148 -3.30 -8.23 9.27
C LYS A 148 -3.49 -7.37 10.51
#